data_AF-A0A7E4UYR0-F1
#
_entry.id   AF-A0A7E4UYR0-F1
#
_cell.length_a   1.000
_cell.length_b   1.000
_cell.length_c   1.000
_cell.angle_alpha   90.00
_cell.angle_beta   90.00
_cell.angle_gamma   90.00
#
_symmetry.space_group_name_H-M   'P 1'
#
loop_
_entity.id
_entity.type
_entity.pdbx_description
1 polymer ?
#
loop_
_entity_poly.entity_id
_entity_poly.type
_entity_poly.pdbx_seq_one_letter_code
_entity_poly.pdbx_strand_id
1 'polypeptide(L)'
;MESDFSFFEFTPAMTCPPAIFENCPEYTPKDCKYGACGSFSDEDGCTYLKTLHLAKGFRTYFLAIIPLVLSIISIIANIIFALFSTLVLMKNGKSSKKRYAFLLSRSVSTIVAQILFYVVLISWKTGSFEYSSASIFILIGSLSFLTLTGTYLALSTLMYFAVIHPFWYRTNVTMARVVAVNVVIWILSVAFSICVGIYGATLFYPETAPISCSYKTCQQPLAIILTVVLGLCYFVTLIAYATMLIRMHLRNTRRNGHVQVLRQDSIDRNITAMNRLSFNLVSFAISKLPILIVCIVAVANLDHLKTLGNGDKSPCKTFLNGKLYFQVELLASIAAIVWLIGMISDPVINGLSDPNMVMYMKNGFHRIKSSFGVQNSKKAADDDDSDSNASDL
;
A
#
# COMPACT_ATOMS: atom_id res chain seq x y z
N MET A 1 49.74 -4.83 -3.88
CA MET A 1 50.58 -3.77 -4.44
C MET A 1 50.32 -2.54 -3.59
N GLU A 2 51.15 -2.37 -2.58
CA GLU A 2 51.20 -1.19 -1.71
C GLU A 2 51.52 0.06 -2.52
N SER A 3 50.89 1.19 -2.17
CA SER A 3 51.54 2.50 -2.01
C SER A 3 50.52 3.56 -1.59
N ASP A 4 50.70 4.04 -0.36
CA ASP A 4 50.66 5.43 0.10
C ASP A 4 49.57 6.38 -0.42
N PHE A 5 48.64 6.70 0.48
CA PHE A 5 48.14 8.06 0.63
C PHE A 5 48.06 8.40 2.13
N SER A 6 49.19 8.84 2.67
CA SER A 6 49.29 9.52 3.95
C SER A 6 48.83 10.97 3.80
N PHE A 7 47.61 11.26 4.28
CA PHE A 7 47.22 12.58 4.76
C PHE A 7 46.46 12.37 6.08
N PHE A 8 47.24 12.14 7.15
CA PHE A 8 46.73 12.20 8.52
C PHE A 8 46.68 13.68 8.91
N GLU A 9 45.59 14.35 8.58
CA GLU A 9 45.22 15.57 9.28
C GLU A 9 44.78 15.14 10.69
N PHE A 10 45.48 15.63 11.70
CA PHE A 10 45.21 15.40 13.12
C PHE A 10 43.83 16.01 13.47
N THR A 11 42.74 15.27 13.26
CA THR A 11 41.48 15.61 13.93
C THR A 11 41.68 15.34 15.42
N PRO A 12 41.51 16.34 16.31
CA PRO A 12 41.63 16.12 17.75
C PRO A 12 40.73 14.95 18.15
N ALA A 13 41.23 14.07 19.03
CA ALA A 13 40.45 12.98 19.59
C ALA A 13 39.16 13.55 20.18
N MET A 14 38.06 13.31 19.49
CA MET A 14 36.77 13.87 19.84
C MET A 14 36.35 13.32 21.20
N THR A 15 36.28 14.19 22.20
CA THR A 15 35.82 13.81 23.53
C THR A 15 34.34 13.43 23.46
N CYS A 16 33.99 12.33 24.11
CA CYS A 16 32.63 11.80 24.20
C CYS A 16 32.21 11.80 25.69
N PRO A 17 31.15 12.55 26.08
CA PRO A 17 30.29 13.37 25.25
C PRO A 17 30.99 14.63 24.69
N PRO A 18 30.66 15.05 23.47
CA PRO A 18 31.05 16.36 22.95
C PRO A 18 30.51 17.46 23.85
N ALA A 19 31.22 18.59 23.99
CA ALA A 19 30.80 19.72 24.84
C ALA A 19 29.38 20.22 24.53
N ILE A 20 28.96 20.14 23.26
CA ILE A 20 27.60 20.50 22.81
C ILE A 20 26.50 19.59 23.37
N PHE A 21 26.85 18.41 23.89
CA PHE A 21 25.94 17.40 24.41
C PHE A 21 26.13 17.10 25.90
N GLU A 22 27.03 17.82 26.57
CA GLU A 22 27.44 17.55 27.96
C GLU A 22 26.26 17.60 28.94
N ASN A 23 25.24 18.43 28.63
CA ASN A 23 24.02 18.59 29.43
C ASN A 23 22.75 18.03 28.77
N CYS A 24 22.86 17.21 27.71
CA CYS A 24 21.67 16.66 27.05
C CYS A 24 21.25 15.32 27.70
N PRO A 25 20.05 15.22 28.30
CA PRO A 25 19.61 13.97 28.92
C PRO A 25 19.33 12.86 27.90
N GLU A 26 19.04 13.20 26.63
CA GLU A 26 18.80 12.25 25.55
C GLU A 26 20.09 11.71 24.90
N TYR A 27 21.27 12.16 25.30
CA TYR A 27 22.53 11.76 24.68
C TYR A 27 22.82 10.26 24.86
N THR A 28 23.23 9.60 23.76
CA THR A 28 23.79 8.24 23.81
C THR A 28 25.20 8.21 23.22
N PRO A 29 26.07 7.27 23.61
CA PRO A 29 27.43 7.15 23.04
C PRO A 29 27.46 7.00 21.50
N LYS A 30 26.36 6.59 20.87
CA LYS A 30 26.22 6.47 19.40
C LYS A 30 26.09 7.84 18.71
N ASP A 31 25.86 8.90 19.47
CA ASP A 31 25.66 10.26 18.99
C ASP A 31 26.96 11.08 18.95
N CYS A 32 28.09 10.53 19.42
CA CYS A 32 29.41 11.18 19.34
C CYS A 32 29.72 11.72 17.94
N LYS A 33 29.36 10.97 16.90
CA LYS A 33 29.57 11.36 15.49
C LYS A 33 28.89 12.67 15.07
N TYR A 34 27.94 13.18 15.86
CA TYR A 34 27.26 14.45 15.58
C TYR A 34 27.94 15.66 16.22
N GLY A 35 28.89 15.46 17.14
CA GLY A 35 29.58 16.59 17.79
C GLY A 35 30.54 17.36 16.88
N ALA A 36 30.89 16.81 15.72
CA ALA A 36 31.73 17.45 14.71
C ALA A 36 30.91 18.30 13.74
N CYS A 37 29.58 18.31 13.90
CA CYS A 37 28.66 19.04 13.05
C CYS A 37 28.60 20.49 13.51
N GLY A 38 29.49 21.33 12.97
CA GLY A 38 29.51 22.76 13.22
C GLY A 38 28.38 23.51 12.51
N SER A 39 28.01 24.66 13.07
CA SER A 39 26.92 25.60 12.71
C SER A 39 25.51 25.21 13.16
N PHE A 40 25.14 25.69 14.36
CA PHE A 40 23.77 25.73 14.87
C PHE A 40 23.16 27.09 14.52
N SER A 41 22.06 27.11 13.79
CA SER A 41 21.25 28.31 13.60
C SER A 41 20.26 28.39 14.76
N ASP A 42 20.45 29.32 15.69
CA ASP A 42 19.53 29.77 16.75
C ASP A 42 18.98 28.74 17.78
N GLU A 43 19.10 27.42 17.57
CA GLU A 43 18.63 26.36 18.49
C GLU A 43 19.78 25.54 19.12
N ASP A 44 19.64 25.17 20.41
CA ASP A 44 20.61 24.35 21.14
C ASP A 44 20.79 22.94 20.54
N GLY A 45 22.03 22.41 20.57
CA GLY A 45 22.36 21.08 20.04
C GLY A 45 21.54 19.92 20.65
N CYS A 46 21.08 20.05 21.90
CA CYS A 46 20.17 19.08 22.51
C CYS A 46 18.82 18.99 21.80
N THR A 47 18.28 20.10 21.28
CA THR A 47 16.99 20.15 20.58
C THR A 47 17.05 19.38 19.26
N TYR A 48 18.14 19.55 18.49
CA TYR A 48 18.40 18.78 17.28
C TYR A 48 18.56 17.28 17.60
N LEU A 49 19.27 16.94 18.68
CA LEU A 49 19.50 15.56 19.07
C LEU A 49 18.19 14.86 19.48
N LYS A 50 17.37 15.53 20.27
CA LYS A 50 16.04 15.08 20.67
C LYS A 50 15.15 14.86 19.45
N THR A 51 15.12 15.80 18.52
CA THR A 51 14.33 15.70 17.28
C THR A 51 14.79 14.53 16.42
N LEU A 52 16.10 14.30 16.31
CA LEU A 52 16.67 13.18 15.58
C LEU A 52 16.31 11.83 16.21
N HIS A 53 16.38 11.72 17.54
CA HIS A 53 15.99 10.50 18.26
C HIS A 53 14.50 10.21 18.12
N LEU A 54 13.66 11.24 18.22
CA LEU A 54 12.22 11.14 17.95
C LEU A 54 11.97 10.65 16.52
N ALA A 55 12.66 11.19 15.51
CA ALA A 55 12.54 10.73 14.12
C ALA A 55 12.96 9.25 13.96
N LYS A 56 14.12 8.87 14.51
CA LYS A 56 14.59 7.47 14.47
C LYS A 56 13.62 6.50 15.15
N GLY A 57 13.08 6.88 16.31
CA GLY A 57 12.07 6.11 17.03
C GLY A 57 10.79 5.98 16.20
N PHE A 58 10.27 7.12 15.74
CA PHE A 58 9.06 7.19 14.92
C PHE A 58 9.15 6.31 13.67
N ARG A 59 10.25 6.41 12.91
CA ARG A 59 10.49 5.56 11.73
C ARG A 59 10.43 4.08 12.06
N THR A 60 11.03 3.66 13.18
CA THR A 60 11.09 2.25 13.56
C THR A 60 9.69 1.70 13.83
N TYR A 61 8.86 2.43 14.58
CA TYR A 61 7.53 1.95 14.94
C TYR A 61 6.49 2.16 13.83
N PHE A 62 6.38 3.38 13.29
CA PHE A 62 5.31 3.77 12.38
C PHE A 62 5.59 3.51 10.91
N LEU A 63 6.86 3.46 10.50
CA LEU A 63 7.23 3.22 9.10
C LEU A 63 7.66 1.76 8.86
N ALA A 64 8.20 1.08 9.87
CA ALA A 64 8.59 -0.33 9.76
C ALA A 64 7.61 -1.30 10.47
N ILE A 65 7.46 -1.24 11.80
CA ILE A 65 6.74 -2.27 12.55
C ILE A 65 5.25 -2.30 12.22
N ILE A 66 4.54 -1.16 12.29
CA ILE A 66 3.09 -1.12 12.03
C ILE A 66 2.78 -1.53 10.57
N PRO A 67 3.44 -0.95 9.53
CA PRO A 67 3.21 -1.37 8.15
C PRO A 67 3.53 -2.85 7.91
N LEU A 68 4.52 -3.41 8.61
CA LEU A 68 4.83 -4.83 8.53
C LEU A 68 3.69 -5.70 9.06
N VAL A 69 3.15 -5.39 10.24
CA VAL A 69 2.02 -6.15 10.82
C VAL A 69 0.78 -6.05 9.94
N LEU A 70 0.45 -4.84 9.47
CA LEU A 70 -0.67 -4.61 8.57
C LEU A 70 -0.49 -5.34 7.22
N SER A 71 0.74 -5.42 6.71
CA SER A 71 1.07 -6.17 5.49
C SER A 71 0.82 -7.67 5.66
N ILE A 72 1.21 -8.28 6.79
CA ILE A 72 0.90 -9.71 7.09
C ILE A 72 -0.60 -9.94 7.04
N ILE A 73 -1.37 -9.11 7.75
CA ILE A 73 -2.83 -9.21 7.81
C ILE A 73 -3.43 -9.06 6.41
N SER A 74 -2.93 -8.09 5.63
CA SER A 74 -3.35 -7.85 4.25
C SER A 74 -3.10 -9.04 3.32
N ILE A 75 -1.92 -9.65 3.41
CA ILE A 75 -1.58 -10.85 2.62
C ILE A 75 -2.54 -11.99 2.97
N ILE A 76 -2.72 -12.29 4.27
CA ILE A 76 -3.61 -13.36 4.72
C ILE A 76 -5.04 -13.12 4.22
N ALA A 77 -5.57 -11.90 4.41
CA ALA A 77 -6.92 -11.54 3.97
C ALA A 77 -7.10 -11.70 2.45
N ASN A 78 -6.13 -11.26 1.65
CA ASN A 78 -6.18 -11.35 0.19
C ASN A 78 -5.99 -12.80 -0.31
N ILE A 79 -5.16 -13.63 0.33
CA ILE A 79 -5.03 -15.06 0.00
C ILE A 79 -6.35 -15.78 0.25
N ILE A 80 -6.92 -15.61 1.46
CA ILE A 80 -8.20 -16.23 1.82
C ILE A 80 -9.29 -15.83 0.81
N PHE A 81 -9.39 -14.53 0.52
CA PHE A 81 -10.35 -14.01 -0.44
C PHE A 81 -10.12 -14.54 -1.87
N ALA A 82 -8.87 -14.63 -2.32
CA ALA A 82 -8.52 -15.18 -3.64
C ALA A 82 -8.89 -16.67 -3.75
N LEU A 83 -8.66 -17.47 -2.71
CA LEU A 83 -9.04 -18.88 -2.65
C LEU A 83 -10.57 -19.03 -2.78
N PHE A 84 -11.34 -18.33 -1.95
CA PHE A 84 -12.80 -18.39 -2.02
C PHE A 84 -13.34 -17.85 -3.35
N SER A 85 -12.76 -16.76 -3.88
CA SER A 85 -13.11 -16.22 -5.20
C SER A 85 -12.91 -17.26 -6.31
N THR A 86 -11.82 -18.01 -6.24
CA THR A 86 -11.50 -19.06 -7.23
C THR A 86 -12.49 -20.23 -7.12
N LEU A 87 -12.82 -20.67 -5.90
CA LEU A 87 -13.84 -21.71 -5.69
C LEU A 87 -15.21 -21.30 -6.25
N VAL A 88 -15.60 -20.04 -6.04
CA VAL A 88 -16.83 -19.47 -6.59
C VAL A 88 -16.79 -19.43 -8.12
N LEU A 89 -15.64 -19.06 -8.70
CA LEU A 89 -15.45 -19.01 -10.16
C LEU A 89 -15.60 -20.40 -10.82
N MET A 90 -15.12 -21.44 -10.14
CA MET A 90 -15.23 -22.83 -10.60
C MET A 90 -16.67 -23.33 -10.54
N LYS A 91 -17.42 -22.98 -9.48
CA LYS A 91 -18.75 -23.56 -9.20
C LYS A 91 -19.95 -22.77 -9.77
N ASN A 92 -19.82 -21.48 -10.05
CA ASN A 92 -20.96 -20.65 -10.49
C ASN A 92 -21.13 -20.53 -12.02
N GLY A 93 -22.33 -20.11 -12.44
CA GLY A 93 -22.70 -19.89 -13.85
C GLY A 93 -21.97 -18.73 -14.55
N LYS A 94 -22.07 -18.68 -15.90
CA LYS A 94 -21.25 -17.83 -16.80
C LYS A 94 -21.28 -16.30 -16.52
N SER A 95 -22.32 -15.77 -15.89
CA SER A 95 -22.51 -14.32 -15.74
C SER A 95 -21.65 -13.68 -14.64
N SER A 96 -21.45 -14.36 -13.51
CA SER A 96 -20.67 -13.81 -12.37
C SER A 96 -19.16 -13.97 -12.53
N LYS A 97 -18.71 -14.87 -13.42
CA LYS A 97 -17.28 -15.17 -13.65
C LYS A 97 -16.44 -13.96 -14.04
N LYS A 98 -17.02 -13.05 -14.85
CA LYS A 98 -16.33 -11.83 -15.34
C LYS A 98 -15.96 -10.88 -14.20
N ARG A 99 -16.85 -10.71 -13.23
CA ARG A 99 -16.62 -9.86 -12.04
C ARG A 99 -15.54 -10.46 -11.14
N TYR A 100 -15.62 -11.76 -10.87
CA TYR A 100 -14.63 -12.44 -10.02
C TYR A 100 -13.23 -12.44 -10.63
N ALA A 101 -13.09 -12.40 -11.97
CA ALA A 101 -11.81 -12.23 -12.63
C ALA A 101 -11.11 -10.91 -12.27
N PHE A 102 -11.86 -9.79 -12.26
CA PHE A 102 -11.33 -8.50 -11.83
C PHE A 102 -11.00 -8.48 -10.34
N LEU A 103 -11.85 -9.08 -9.49
CA LEU A 103 -11.60 -9.18 -8.05
C LEU A 103 -10.35 -10.02 -7.76
N LEU A 104 -10.15 -11.13 -8.47
CA LEU A 104 -8.96 -11.96 -8.33
C LEU A 104 -7.70 -11.22 -8.80
N SER A 105 -7.76 -10.51 -9.93
CA SER A 105 -6.66 -9.68 -10.41
C SER A 105 -6.25 -8.62 -9.38
N ARG A 106 -7.21 -8.04 -8.66
CA ARG A 106 -6.93 -7.07 -7.59
C ARG A 106 -6.22 -7.71 -6.40
N SER A 107 -6.71 -8.86 -5.93
CA SER A 107 -6.04 -9.58 -4.84
C SER A 107 -4.63 -10.04 -5.20
N VAL A 108 -4.42 -10.52 -6.43
CA VAL A 108 -3.07 -10.85 -6.94
C VAL A 108 -2.20 -9.60 -6.96
N SER A 109 -2.70 -8.46 -7.46
CA SER A 109 -1.96 -7.20 -7.44
C SER A 109 -1.58 -6.77 -6.03
N THR A 110 -2.49 -6.91 -5.07
CA THR A 110 -2.24 -6.57 -3.66
C THR A 110 -1.18 -7.49 -3.06
N ILE A 111 -1.28 -8.81 -3.28
CA ILE A 111 -0.29 -9.79 -2.78
C ILE A 111 1.09 -9.49 -3.35
N VAL A 112 1.21 -9.27 -4.67
CA VAL A 112 2.49 -8.93 -5.31
C VAL A 112 3.06 -7.63 -4.74
N ALA A 113 2.25 -6.59 -4.60
CA ALA A 113 2.69 -5.32 -4.02
C ALA A 113 3.18 -5.49 -2.57
N GLN A 114 2.52 -6.32 -1.76
CA GLN A 114 2.94 -6.57 -0.38
C GLN A 114 4.23 -7.39 -0.29
N ILE A 115 4.39 -8.42 -1.12
CA ILE A 115 5.64 -9.18 -1.19
C ILE A 115 6.81 -8.26 -1.56
N LEU A 116 6.61 -7.40 -2.57
CA LEU A 116 7.64 -6.43 -2.97
C LEU A 116 7.90 -5.40 -1.86
N PHE A 117 6.86 -4.97 -1.13
CA PHE A 117 7.01 -4.07 0.01
C PHE A 117 7.88 -4.69 1.12
N TYR A 118 7.74 -5.99 1.39
CA TYR A 118 8.65 -6.70 2.30
C TYR A 118 10.10 -6.66 1.84
N VAL A 119 10.36 -6.86 0.56
CA VAL A 119 11.72 -6.79 0.00
C VAL A 119 12.32 -5.41 0.24
N VAL A 120 11.53 -4.33 0.10
CA VAL A 120 11.96 -2.97 0.41
C VAL A 120 12.26 -2.79 1.90
N LEU A 121 11.38 -3.27 2.79
CA LEU A 121 11.59 -3.18 4.23
C LEU A 121 12.87 -3.91 4.68
N ILE A 122 13.13 -5.09 4.12
CA ILE A 122 14.37 -5.84 4.36
C ILE A 122 15.57 -5.05 3.83
N SER A 123 15.47 -4.51 2.62
CA SER A 123 16.53 -3.69 2.01
C SER A 123 16.83 -2.42 2.82
N TRP A 124 15.83 -1.81 3.46
CA TRP A 124 16.04 -0.69 4.40
C TRP A 124 16.66 -1.10 5.73
N LYS A 125 16.54 -2.37 6.10
CA LYS A 125 17.15 -2.89 7.34
C LYS A 125 18.61 -3.29 7.11
N THR A 126 18.90 -3.90 5.96
CA THR A 126 20.24 -4.38 5.59
C THR A 126 21.10 -3.32 4.92
N GLY A 127 20.47 -2.44 4.14
CA GLY A 127 21.09 -1.31 3.46
C GLY A 127 20.56 0.02 4.00
N SER A 128 21.27 1.09 3.68
CA SER A 128 20.84 2.43 4.08
C SER A 128 19.76 2.97 3.12
N PHE A 129 18.89 3.88 3.57
CA PHE A 129 17.90 4.52 2.68
C PHE A 129 18.66 5.31 1.59
N GLU A 130 18.50 4.89 0.34
CA GLU A 130 19.27 5.27 -0.84
C GLU A 130 18.35 5.34 -2.06
N TYR A 131 18.84 5.90 -3.17
CA TYR A 131 18.09 6.03 -4.42
C TYR A 131 17.38 4.73 -4.83
N SER A 132 18.08 3.58 -4.78
CA SER A 132 17.52 2.28 -5.19
C SER A 132 16.30 1.88 -4.37
N SER A 133 16.35 2.05 -3.04
CA SER A 133 15.24 1.66 -2.17
C SER A 133 14.06 2.64 -2.28
N ALA A 134 14.32 3.94 -2.45
CA ALA A 134 13.30 4.93 -2.75
C ALA A 134 12.61 4.67 -4.10
N SER A 135 13.39 4.35 -5.14
CA SER A 135 12.90 4.00 -6.49
C SER A 135 11.98 2.79 -6.46
N ILE A 136 12.39 1.70 -5.81
CA ILE A 136 11.57 0.49 -5.69
C ILE A 136 10.29 0.79 -4.89
N PHE A 137 10.37 1.55 -3.78
CA PHE A 137 9.20 1.91 -3.00
C PHE A 137 8.17 2.72 -3.82
N ILE A 138 8.65 3.75 -4.54
CA ILE A 138 7.81 4.58 -5.42
C ILE A 138 7.20 3.72 -6.55
N LEU A 139 7.99 2.84 -7.16
CA LEU A 139 7.54 1.92 -8.21
C LEU A 139 6.42 0.99 -7.71
N ILE A 140 6.58 0.39 -6.53
CA ILE A 140 5.55 -0.48 -5.94
C ILE A 140 4.27 0.32 -5.64
N GLY A 141 4.43 1.52 -5.06
CA GLY A 141 3.33 2.42 -4.77
C GLY A 141 2.54 2.81 -6.03
N SER A 142 3.24 3.22 -7.09
CA SER A 142 2.62 3.58 -8.36
C SER A 142 2.01 2.37 -9.06
N LEU A 143 2.67 1.20 -9.02
CA LEU A 143 2.17 -0.03 -9.64
C LEU A 143 0.85 -0.43 -9.00
N SER A 144 0.83 -0.49 -7.67
CA SER A 144 -0.39 -0.77 -6.91
C SER A 144 -1.48 0.26 -7.16
N PHE A 145 -1.13 1.55 -7.20
CA PHE A 145 -2.09 2.61 -7.46
C PHE A 145 -2.75 2.44 -8.84
N LEU A 146 -1.95 2.24 -9.89
CA LEU A 146 -2.42 2.18 -11.27
C LEU A 146 -3.18 0.89 -11.58
N THR A 147 -2.71 -0.27 -11.12
CA THR A 147 -3.43 -1.53 -11.31
C THR A 147 -4.78 -1.52 -10.62
N LEU A 148 -4.85 -1.00 -9.38
CA LEU A 148 -6.11 -0.86 -8.65
C LEU A 148 -7.03 0.15 -9.35
N THR A 149 -6.53 1.34 -9.68
CA THR A 149 -7.31 2.37 -10.36
C THR A 149 -7.85 1.88 -11.70
N GLY A 150 -7.01 1.23 -12.52
CA GLY A 150 -7.42 0.65 -13.79
C GLY A 150 -8.47 -0.47 -13.65
N THR A 151 -8.31 -1.37 -12.68
CA THR A 151 -9.30 -2.43 -12.42
C THR A 151 -10.63 -1.89 -11.87
N TYR A 152 -10.60 -0.84 -11.04
CA TYR A 152 -11.80 -0.14 -10.59
C TYR A 152 -12.53 0.56 -11.75
N LEU A 153 -11.79 1.25 -12.63
CA LEU A 153 -12.34 1.89 -13.81
C LEU A 153 -12.95 0.86 -14.78
N ALA A 154 -12.24 -0.25 -15.03
CA ALA A 154 -12.72 -1.33 -15.89
C ALA A 154 -13.96 -2.01 -15.31
N LEU A 155 -13.98 -2.30 -14.00
CA LEU A 155 -15.14 -2.89 -13.33
C LEU A 155 -16.34 -1.93 -13.35
N SER A 156 -16.12 -0.64 -13.11
CA SER A 156 -17.18 0.38 -13.16
C SER A 156 -17.78 0.49 -14.54
N THR A 157 -16.93 0.47 -15.57
CA THR A 157 -17.33 0.49 -16.99
C THR A 157 -18.10 -0.78 -17.35
N LEU A 158 -17.63 -1.95 -16.89
CA LEU A 158 -18.32 -3.22 -17.09
C LEU A 158 -19.72 -3.21 -16.47
N MET A 159 -19.83 -2.75 -15.22
CA MET A 159 -21.10 -2.63 -14.52
C MET A 159 -22.01 -1.59 -15.19
N TYR A 160 -21.45 -0.48 -15.66
CA TYR A 160 -22.19 0.53 -16.41
C TYR A 160 -22.83 -0.07 -17.67
N PHE A 161 -22.06 -0.80 -18.50
CA PHE A 161 -22.61 -1.45 -19.68
C PHE A 161 -23.62 -2.54 -19.35
N ALA A 162 -23.39 -3.32 -18.27
CA ALA A 162 -24.34 -4.33 -17.82
C ALA A 162 -25.70 -3.70 -17.40
N VAL A 163 -25.67 -2.51 -16.81
CA VAL A 163 -26.88 -1.76 -16.44
C VAL A 163 -27.50 -1.11 -17.67
N ILE A 164 -26.82 -0.20 -18.37
CA ILE A 164 -27.43 0.64 -19.41
C ILE A 164 -27.71 -0.16 -20.70
N HIS A 165 -26.80 -1.04 -21.11
CA HIS A 165 -26.88 -1.76 -22.39
C HIS A 165 -26.75 -3.29 -22.21
N PRO A 166 -27.74 -3.96 -21.58
CA PRO A 166 -27.63 -5.37 -21.20
C PRO A 166 -27.49 -6.32 -22.41
N PHE A 167 -28.12 -5.99 -23.55
CA PHE A 167 -28.00 -6.78 -24.78
C PHE A 167 -26.59 -6.72 -25.39
N TRP A 168 -26.00 -5.52 -25.43
CA TRP A 168 -24.62 -5.33 -25.88
C TRP A 168 -23.63 -6.01 -24.93
N TYR A 169 -23.84 -5.88 -23.62
CA TYR A 169 -23.02 -6.56 -22.61
C TYR A 169 -23.02 -8.09 -22.78
N ARG A 170 -24.18 -8.69 -23.05
CA ARG A 170 -24.31 -10.14 -23.22
C ARG A 170 -23.62 -10.65 -24.48
N THR A 171 -23.66 -9.90 -25.57
CA THR A 171 -23.14 -10.30 -26.88
C THR A 171 -21.65 -9.99 -27.04
N ASN A 172 -21.20 -8.83 -26.57
CA ASN A 172 -19.83 -8.35 -26.82
C ASN A 172 -18.85 -8.61 -25.68
N VAL A 173 -19.30 -8.65 -24.42
CA VAL A 173 -18.36 -8.82 -23.30
C VAL A 173 -18.14 -10.31 -23.06
N THR A 174 -17.03 -10.86 -23.57
CA THR A 174 -16.60 -12.24 -23.32
C THR A 174 -15.57 -12.31 -22.18
N MET A 175 -15.38 -13.50 -21.60
CA MET A 175 -14.36 -13.70 -20.56
C MET A 175 -12.93 -13.45 -21.10
N ALA A 176 -12.67 -13.86 -22.34
CA ALA A 176 -11.38 -13.62 -23.00
C ALA A 176 -11.07 -12.12 -23.11
N ARG A 177 -12.06 -11.30 -23.49
CA ARG A 177 -11.90 -9.83 -23.55
C ARG A 177 -11.66 -9.24 -22.16
N VAL A 178 -12.34 -9.74 -21.13
CA VAL A 178 -12.13 -9.30 -19.73
C VAL A 178 -10.70 -9.59 -19.26
N VAL A 179 -10.18 -10.79 -19.54
CA VAL A 179 -8.80 -11.15 -19.21
C VAL A 179 -7.81 -10.31 -20.01
N ALA A 180 -8.05 -10.09 -21.31
CA ALA A 180 -7.21 -9.23 -22.14
C ALA A 180 -7.13 -7.80 -21.60
N VAL A 181 -8.26 -7.21 -21.19
CA VAL A 181 -8.29 -5.88 -20.55
C VAL A 181 -7.45 -5.85 -19.27
N ASN A 182 -7.53 -6.89 -18.43
CA ASN A 182 -6.68 -6.96 -17.23
C ASN A 182 -5.19 -7.02 -17.59
N VAL A 183 -4.80 -7.85 -18.56
CA VAL A 183 -3.41 -7.95 -19.01
C VAL A 183 -2.90 -6.59 -19.52
N VAL A 184 -3.71 -5.87 -20.29
CA VAL A 184 -3.37 -4.52 -20.76
C VAL A 184 -3.19 -3.53 -19.59
N ILE A 185 -4.10 -3.55 -18.61
CA ILE A 185 -3.98 -2.71 -17.40
C ILE A 185 -2.65 -2.99 -16.69
N TRP A 186 -2.26 -4.25 -16.53
CA TRP A 186 -1.00 -4.63 -15.91
C TRP A 186 0.21 -4.14 -16.69
N ILE A 187 0.25 -4.35 -18.01
CA ILE A 187 1.36 -3.91 -18.86
C ILE A 187 1.54 -2.40 -18.78
N LEU A 188 0.45 -1.63 -18.93
CA LEU A 188 0.50 -0.17 -18.85
C LEU A 188 0.91 0.30 -17.45
N SER A 189 0.42 -0.35 -16.40
CA SER A 189 0.76 0.00 -15.02
C SER A 189 2.23 -0.28 -14.71
N VAL A 190 2.79 -1.41 -15.17
CA VAL A 190 4.20 -1.75 -15.01
C VAL A 190 5.09 -0.76 -15.76
N ALA A 191 4.78 -0.50 -17.04
CA ALA A 191 5.56 0.44 -17.85
C ALA A 191 5.59 1.85 -17.24
N PHE A 192 4.42 2.37 -16.84
CA PHE A 192 4.34 3.68 -16.19
C PHE A 192 5.06 3.67 -14.83
N SER A 193 4.90 2.61 -14.03
CA SER A 193 5.51 2.54 -12.71
C SER A 193 7.02 2.44 -12.72
N ILE A 194 7.61 1.78 -13.72
CA ILE A 194 9.06 1.78 -13.93
C ILE A 194 9.54 3.21 -14.17
N CYS A 195 8.84 3.95 -15.04
CA CYS A 195 9.17 5.35 -15.30
C CYS A 195 9.05 6.19 -14.02
N VAL A 196 7.93 6.07 -13.29
CA VAL A 196 7.72 6.83 -12.03
C VAL A 196 8.71 6.44 -10.95
N GLY A 197 9.10 5.17 -10.83
CA GLY A 197 10.10 4.72 -9.87
C GLY A 197 11.47 5.35 -10.12
N ILE A 198 11.95 5.22 -11.37
CA ILE A 198 13.25 5.76 -11.78
C ILE A 198 13.24 7.29 -11.63
N TYR A 199 12.34 7.98 -12.31
CA TYR A 199 12.32 9.43 -12.33
C TYR A 199 11.85 10.03 -11.01
N GLY A 200 10.91 9.41 -10.31
CA GLY A 200 10.43 9.86 -9.00
C GLY A 200 11.49 9.81 -7.91
N ALA A 201 12.37 8.81 -7.92
CA ALA A 201 13.48 8.75 -6.96
C ALA A 201 14.52 9.86 -7.19
N THR A 202 14.70 10.32 -8.44
CA THR A 202 15.59 11.46 -8.73
C THR A 202 15.12 12.76 -8.07
N LEU A 203 13.83 12.89 -7.77
CA LEU A 203 13.27 14.04 -7.04
C LEU A 203 13.82 14.15 -5.62
N PHE A 204 14.14 13.02 -4.99
CA PHE A 204 14.60 12.96 -3.61
C PHE A 204 16.11 12.76 -3.49
N TYR A 205 16.74 12.13 -4.50
CA TYR A 205 18.14 11.73 -4.50
C TYR A 205 18.84 12.06 -5.84
N PRO A 206 19.02 13.35 -6.17
CA PRO A 206 19.58 13.76 -7.47
C PRO A 206 21.05 13.35 -7.68
N GLU A 207 21.86 13.28 -6.61
CA GLU A 207 23.31 13.00 -6.71
C GLU A 207 23.64 11.51 -6.88
N THR A 208 22.79 10.63 -6.32
CA THR A 208 22.93 9.17 -6.45
C THR A 208 22.06 8.61 -7.57
N ALA A 209 21.36 9.49 -8.30
CA ALA A 209 20.57 9.10 -9.44
C ALA A 209 21.47 8.74 -10.62
N PRO A 210 21.10 7.70 -11.41
CA PRO A 210 21.80 7.36 -12.65
C PRO A 210 21.61 8.43 -13.74
N ILE A 211 20.65 9.34 -13.58
CA ILE A 211 20.30 10.38 -14.54
C ILE A 211 20.42 11.74 -13.84
N SER A 212 21.33 12.58 -14.31
CA SER A 212 21.48 13.95 -13.82
C SER A 212 20.31 14.81 -14.29
N CYS A 213 19.55 15.34 -13.34
CA CYS A 213 18.30 16.08 -13.58
C CYS A 213 18.37 17.41 -12.80
N SER A 214 18.54 18.52 -13.51
CA SER A 214 18.55 19.85 -12.87
C SER A 214 17.16 20.26 -12.40
N TYR A 215 17.11 21.07 -11.34
CA TYR A 215 15.87 21.41 -10.64
C TYR A 215 14.84 22.10 -11.56
N LYS A 216 15.27 23.20 -12.20
CA LYS A 216 14.40 24.06 -13.01
C LYS A 216 13.97 23.42 -14.33
N THR A 217 14.83 22.59 -14.93
CA THR A 217 14.61 22.06 -16.29
C THR A 217 13.96 20.68 -16.30
N CYS A 218 14.15 19.88 -15.24
CA CYS A 218 13.74 18.47 -15.23
C CYS A 218 12.98 18.08 -13.95
N GLN A 219 13.51 18.36 -12.76
CA GLN A 219 12.96 17.84 -11.50
C GLN A 219 11.56 18.41 -11.20
N GLN A 220 11.42 19.73 -11.24
CA GLN A 220 10.16 20.43 -11.00
C GLN A 220 9.07 20.10 -12.03
N PRO A 221 9.30 20.19 -13.35
CA PRO A 221 8.26 19.84 -14.33
C PRO A 221 7.88 18.37 -14.26
N LEU A 222 8.83 17.46 -14.02
CA LEU A 222 8.54 16.05 -13.82
C LEU A 222 7.60 15.83 -12.63
N ALA A 223 7.91 16.41 -11.46
CA ALA A 223 7.08 16.27 -10.26
C ALA A 223 5.64 16.78 -10.49
N ILE A 224 5.49 17.90 -11.20
CA ILE A 224 4.19 18.46 -11.59
C ILE A 224 3.44 17.50 -12.51
N ILE A 225 4.08 17.01 -13.59
CA ILE A 225 3.46 16.09 -14.55
C ILE A 225 2.99 14.81 -13.84
N LEU A 226 3.84 14.22 -13.01
CA LEU A 226 3.50 13.00 -12.26
C LEU A 226 2.29 13.22 -11.34
N THR A 227 2.27 14.33 -10.61
CA THR A 227 1.17 14.68 -9.70
C THR A 227 -0.13 14.93 -10.47
N VAL A 228 -0.07 15.65 -11.59
CA VAL A 228 -1.23 15.91 -12.45
C VAL A 228 -1.78 14.62 -13.05
N VAL A 229 -0.93 13.75 -13.60
CA VAL A 229 -1.37 12.48 -14.20
C VAL A 229 -2.00 11.57 -13.16
N LEU A 230 -1.36 11.38 -11.99
CA LEU A 230 -1.92 10.56 -10.91
C LEU A 230 -3.24 11.15 -10.37
N GLY A 231 -3.31 12.47 -10.24
CA GLY A 231 -4.53 13.17 -9.86
C GLY A 231 -5.66 12.94 -10.86
N LEU A 232 -5.40 13.12 -12.16
CA LEU A 232 -6.38 12.86 -13.22
C LEU A 232 -6.88 11.41 -13.20
N CYS A 233 -5.98 10.42 -13.06
CA CYS A 233 -6.37 9.02 -12.93
C CYS A 233 -7.29 8.75 -11.73
N TYR A 234 -7.00 9.37 -10.58
CA TYR A 234 -7.83 9.29 -9.38
C TYR A 234 -9.23 9.87 -9.61
N PHE A 235 -9.31 11.12 -10.08
CA PHE A 235 -10.60 11.80 -10.28
C PHE A 235 -11.45 11.16 -11.37
N VAL A 236 -10.87 10.74 -12.49
CA VAL A 236 -11.59 10.02 -13.55
C VAL A 236 -12.23 8.75 -13.00
N THR A 237 -11.50 8.01 -12.16
CA THR A 237 -12.02 6.77 -11.57
C THR A 237 -13.16 7.06 -10.59
N LEU A 238 -13.04 8.08 -9.76
CA LEU A 238 -14.12 8.52 -8.87
C LEU A 238 -15.37 8.94 -9.64
N ILE A 239 -15.22 9.77 -10.68
CA ILE A 239 -16.34 10.24 -11.52
C ILE A 239 -17.01 9.08 -12.24
N ALA A 240 -16.23 8.17 -12.83
CA ALA A 240 -16.77 7.00 -13.52
C ALA A 240 -17.55 6.09 -12.55
N TYR A 241 -17.03 5.88 -11.34
CA TYR A 241 -17.69 5.07 -10.33
C TYR A 241 -18.97 5.75 -9.80
N ALA A 242 -18.90 7.04 -9.47
CA ALA A 242 -20.06 7.82 -9.03
C ALA A 242 -21.16 7.85 -10.11
N THR A 243 -20.79 8.02 -11.38
CA THR A 243 -21.72 7.95 -12.50
C THR A 243 -22.41 6.59 -12.58
N MET A 244 -21.66 5.49 -12.42
CA MET A 244 -22.21 4.14 -12.39
C MET A 244 -23.20 3.95 -11.22
N LEU A 245 -22.85 4.41 -10.02
CA LEU A 245 -23.73 4.37 -8.84
C LEU A 245 -25.02 5.16 -9.10
N ILE A 246 -24.92 6.43 -9.47
CA ILE A 246 -26.08 7.31 -9.71
C ILE A 246 -27.02 6.68 -10.74
N ARG A 247 -26.48 6.15 -11.84
CA ARG A 247 -27.29 5.49 -12.88
C ARG A 247 -27.98 4.23 -12.36
N MET A 248 -27.30 3.44 -11.55
CA MET A 248 -27.87 2.25 -10.92
C MET A 248 -28.99 2.62 -9.94
N HIS A 249 -28.79 3.65 -9.11
CA HIS A 249 -29.80 4.20 -8.21
C HIS A 249 -31.04 4.65 -8.97
N LEU A 250 -30.88 5.49 -9.99
CA LEU A 250 -31.98 6.01 -10.80
C LEU A 250 -32.79 4.88 -11.48
N ARG A 251 -32.11 3.84 -11.97
CA ARG A 251 -32.79 2.67 -12.57
C ARG A 251 -33.58 1.89 -11.53
N ASN A 252 -33.02 1.70 -10.34
CA ASN A 252 -33.69 0.98 -9.25
C ASN A 252 -34.96 1.72 -8.80
N THR A 253 -34.87 3.06 -8.64
CA THR A 253 -36.02 3.91 -8.29
C THR A 253 -37.12 3.83 -9.35
N ARG A 254 -36.77 3.88 -10.65
CA ARG A 254 -37.76 3.74 -11.75
C ARG A 254 -38.47 2.38 -11.74
N ARG A 255 -37.73 1.30 -11.47
CA ARG A 255 -38.31 -0.06 -11.42
C ARG A 255 -39.28 -0.25 -10.26
N ASN A 256 -39.04 0.40 -9.13
CA ASN A 256 -39.93 0.38 -7.96
C ASN A 256 -41.24 1.15 -8.18
N GLY A 257 -41.37 1.96 -9.23
CA GLY A 257 -42.63 2.64 -9.55
C GLY A 257 -43.73 1.73 -10.10
N HIS A 258 -43.43 0.50 -10.55
CA HIS A 258 -44.35 -0.25 -11.42
C HIS A 258 -44.83 -1.62 -10.90
N VAL A 259 -44.29 -2.17 -9.81
CA VAL A 259 -44.71 -3.50 -9.29
C VAL A 259 -44.74 -3.51 -7.76
N GLN A 260 -45.93 -3.68 -7.17
CA GLN A 260 -46.15 -3.54 -5.72
C GLN A 260 -46.10 -4.84 -4.89
N VAL A 261 -46.11 -6.05 -5.48
CA VAL A 261 -46.46 -7.27 -4.71
C VAL A 261 -45.31 -8.30 -4.50
N LEU A 262 -44.20 -8.28 -5.27
CA LEU A 262 -43.02 -9.18 -5.08
C LEU A 262 -41.84 -8.50 -4.34
N ARG A 263 -42.16 -7.53 -3.48
CA ARG A 263 -41.38 -6.30 -3.32
C ARG A 263 -40.38 -6.28 -2.15
N GLN A 264 -40.56 -7.07 -1.09
CA GLN A 264 -39.72 -6.96 0.10
C GLN A 264 -38.31 -7.60 -0.11
N ASP A 265 -38.25 -8.87 -0.51
CA ASP A 265 -36.97 -9.58 -0.73
C ASP A 265 -36.11 -8.98 -1.86
N SER A 266 -36.72 -8.31 -2.84
CA SER A 266 -36.01 -7.68 -3.96
C SER A 266 -35.47 -6.30 -3.61
N ILE A 267 -36.14 -5.57 -2.71
CA ILE A 267 -35.66 -4.28 -2.18
C ILE A 267 -34.44 -4.50 -1.29
N ASP A 268 -34.48 -5.45 -0.36
CA ASP A 268 -33.35 -5.70 0.57
C ASP A 268 -32.10 -6.17 -0.16
N ARG A 269 -32.27 -7.02 -1.19
CA ARG A 269 -31.17 -7.45 -2.07
C ARG A 269 -30.58 -6.32 -2.90
N ASN A 270 -31.39 -5.39 -3.41
CA ASN A 270 -30.90 -4.23 -4.16
C ASN A 270 -30.23 -3.19 -3.26
N ILE A 271 -30.75 -2.93 -2.06
CA ILE A 271 -30.13 -2.05 -1.06
C ILE A 271 -28.76 -2.61 -0.64
N THR A 272 -28.68 -3.92 -0.38
CA THR A 272 -27.42 -4.58 0.00
C THR A 272 -26.38 -4.51 -1.11
N ALA A 273 -26.77 -4.77 -2.37
CA ALA A 273 -25.87 -4.68 -3.52
C ALA A 273 -25.36 -3.25 -3.76
N MET A 274 -26.18 -2.25 -3.46
CA MET A 274 -25.87 -0.84 -3.63
C MET A 274 -24.98 -0.31 -2.51
N ASN A 275 -25.28 -0.67 -1.25
CA ASN A 275 -24.42 -0.37 -0.11
C ASN A 275 -23.02 -0.97 -0.29
N ARG A 276 -22.92 -2.20 -0.80
CA ARG A 276 -21.62 -2.82 -1.18
C ARG A 276 -20.81 -1.94 -2.13
N LEU A 277 -21.44 -1.49 -3.21
CA LEU A 277 -20.76 -0.70 -4.24
C LEU A 277 -20.35 0.67 -3.68
N SER A 278 -21.15 1.27 -2.81
CA SER A 278 -20.80 2.52 -2.11
C SER A 278 -19.64 2.34 -1.13
N PHE A 279 -19.60 1.28 -0.32
CA PHE A 279 -18.46 1.01 0.56
C PHE A 279 -17.16 0.77 -0.22
N ASN A 280 -17.23 0.11 -1.37
CA ASN A 280 -16.07 -0.06 -2.26
C ASN A 280 -15.55 1.28 -2.82
N LEU A 281 -16.43 2.25 -3.08
CA LEU A 281 -16.05 3.60 -3.50
C LEU A 281 -15.38 4.37 -2.38
N VAL A 282 -16.00 4.38 -1.20
CA VAL A 282 -15.46 5.08 -0.02
C VAL A 282 -14.10 4.51 0.36
N SER A 283 -13.97 3.18 0.38
CA SER A 283 -12.70 2.52 0.64
C SER A 283 -11.64 2.92 -0.39
N PHE A 284 -11.94 2.89 -1.68
CA PHE A 284 -11.00 3.35 -2.72
C PHE A 284 -10.58 4.82 -2.52
N ALA A 285 -11.55 5.71 -2.31
CA ALA A 285 -11.33 7.14 -2.17
C ALA A 285 -10.39 7.44 -0.98
N ILE A 286 -10.71 6.90 0.20
CA ILE A 286 -9.93 7.09 1.43
C ILE A 286 -8.54 6.46 1.30
N SER A 287 -8.44 5.28 0.71
CA SER A 287 -7.17 4.53 0.65
C SER A 287 -6.15 5.16 -0.28
N LYS A 288 -6.61 5.88 -1.32
CA LYS A 288 -5.73 6.46 -2.35
C LYS A 288 -5.50 7.95 -2.17
N LEU A 289 -6.34 8.64 -1.41
CA LEU A 289 -6.19 10.06 -1.12
C LEU A 289 -4.83 10.44 -0.50
N PRO A 290 -4.28 9.70 0.50
CA PRO A 290 -2.99 10.06 1.08
C PRO A 290 -1.82 10.02 0.09
N ILE A 291 -1.84 9.09 -0.88
CA ILE A 291 -0.80 9.03 -1.93
C ILE A 291 -0.83 10.32 -2.76
N LEU A 292 -2.03 10.80 -3.11
CA LEU A 292 -2.20 12.06 -3.84
C LEU A 292 -1.73 13.26 -2.99
N ILE A 293 -2.08 13.30 -1.70
CA ILE A 293 -1.62 14.35 -0.78
C ILE A 293 -0.10 14.37 -0.69
N VAL A 294 0.56 13.20 -0.54
CA VAL A 294 2.02 13.10 -0.51
C VAL A 294 2.63 13.63 -1.81
N CYS A 295 2.04 13.33 -2.98
CA CYS A 295 2.52 13.88 -4.26
C CYS A 295 2.40 15.41 -4.30
N ILE A 296 1.27 15.97 -3.88
CA ILE A 296 1.05 17.43 -3.83
C ILE A 296 2.04 18.10 -2.88
N VAL A 297 2.22 17.54 -1.68
CA VAL A 297 3.16 18.08 -0.68
C VAL A 297 4.60 17.97 -1.18
N ALA A 298 4.96 16.88 -1.87
CA ALA A 298 6.27 16.71 -2.47
C ALA A 298 6.56 17.76 -3.56
N VAL A 299 5.57 18.08 -4.40
CA VAL A 299 5.68 19.17 -5.39
C VAL A 299 5.82 20.53 -4.70
N ALA A 300 4.98 20.81 -3.69
CA ALA A 300 4.97 22.10 -3.00
C ALA A 300 6.27 22.38 -2.23
N ASN A 301 6.95 21.34 -1.76
CA ASN A 301 8.16 21.45 -0.94
C ASN A 301 9.41 20.89 -1.65
N LEU A 302 9.39 20.79 -2.98
CA LEU A 302 10.44 20.14 -3.75
C LEU A 302 11.83 20.74 -3.47
N ASP A 303 11.91 22.06 -3.33
CA ASP A 303 13.14 22.79 -3.00
C ASP A 303 13.76 22.31 -1.68
N HIS A 304 12.94 22.20 -0.63
CA HIS A 304 13.39 21.72 0.68
C HIS A 304 13.73 20.23 0.62
N LEU A 305 12.95 19.40 -0.07
CA LEU A 305 13.17 17.96 -0.16
C LEU A 305 14.46 17.59 -0.91
N LYS A 306 14.83 18.36 -1.94
CA LYS A 306 16.09 18.16 -2.66
C LYS A 306 17.30 18.27 -1.72
N THR A 307 17.23 19.14 -0.71
CA THR A 307 18.31 19.28 0.27
C THR A 307 18.61 17.97 0.98
N LEU A 308 17.65 17.05 1.12
CA LEU A 308 17.86 15.71 1.71
C LEU A 308 18.80 14.85 0.85
N GLY A 309 18.84 15.06 -0.47
CA GLY A 309 19.60 14.26 -1.43
C GLY A 309 20.90 14.87 -1.97
N ASN A 310 21.18 16.15 -1.74
CA ASN A 310 22.41 16.82 -2.23
C ASN A 310 23.67 16.53 -1.38
N GLY A 311 24.80 16.15 -1.98
CA GLY A 311 26.07 15.87 -1.31
C GLY A 311 26.18 14.49 -0.65
N ASP A 312 27.38 14.16 -0.16
CA ASP A 312 27.66 12.90 0.52
C ASP A 312 26.80 12.72 1.78
N LYS A 313 26.44 11.45 2.06
CA LYS A 313 25.63 11.06 3.22
C LYS A 313 26.42 11.29 4.51
N SER A 314 26.45 12.53 4.98
CA SER A 314 27.12 12.87 6.23
C SER A 314 26.15 12.77 7.43
N PRO A 315 26.64 12.30 8.60
CA PRO A 315 25.84 12.28 9.82
C PRO A 315 25.36 13.69 10.19
N CYS A 316 26.14 14.73 9.90
CA CYS A 316 25.81 16.12 10.17
C CYS A 316 24.61 16.64 9.39
N LYS A 317 24.50 16.27 8.11
CA LYS A 317 23.36 16.67 7.29
C LYS A 317 22.05 16.08 7.80
N THR A 318 22.09 14.82 8.27
CA THR A 318 20.91 14.15 8.84
C THR A 318 20.51 14.78 10.16
N PHE A 319 21.49 15.19 10.95
CA PHE A 319 21.29 15.87 12.23
C PHE A 319 20.68 17.27 12.05
N LEU A 320 21.25 18.09 11.16
CA LEU A 320 20.78 19.46 10.89
C LEU A 320 19.39 19.51 10.25
N ASN A 321 19.05 18.54 9.39
CA ASN A 321 17.75 18.48 8.71
C ASN A 321 16.73 17.57 9.42
N GLY A 322 16.96 17.21 10.69
CA GLY A 322 16.15 16.23 11.42
C GLY A 322 14.64 16.54 11.42
N LYS A 323 14.26 17.82 11.50
CA LYS A 323 12.86 18.27 11.47
C LYS A 323 12.18 17.99 10.12
N LEU A 324 12.89 18.23 9.01
CA LEU A 324 12.39 17.96 7.67
C LEU A 324 12.27 16.44 7.42
N TYR A 325 13.27 15.66 7.87
CA TYR A 325 13.20 14.20 7.85
C TYR A 325 11.98 13.69 8.60
N PHE A 326 11.72 14.19 9.81
CA PHE A 326 10.57 13.80 10.61
C PHE A 326 9.24 14.07 9.88
N GLN A 327 9.06 15.23 9.25
CA GLN A 327 7.83 15.57 8.52
C GLN A 327 7.60 14.63 7.33
N VAL A 328 8.64 14.31 6.56
CA VAL A 328 8.54 13.40 5.41
C VAL A 328 8.25 11.98 5.87
N GLU A 329 8.92 11.50 6.92
CA GLU A 329 8.68 10.19 7.51
C GLU A 329 7.26 10.07 8.08
N LEU A 330 6.75 11.12 8.72
CA LEU A 330 5.37 11.20 9.21
C LEU A 330 4.37 11.05 8.06
N LEU A 331 4.50 11.86 7.00
CA LEU A 331 3.62 11.79 5.84
C LEU A 331 3.69 10.43 5.13
N ALA A 332 4.90 9.90 4.94
CA ALA A 332 5.11 8.57 4.34
C ALA A 332 4.48 7.46 5.18
N SER A 333 4.59 7.53 6.52
CA SER A 333 3.98 6.55 7.42
C SER A 333 2.46 6.58 7.36
N ILE A 334 1.84 7.77 7.40
CA ILE A 334 0.38 7.93 7.29
C ILE A 334 -0.10 7.36 5.95
N ALA A 335 0.59 7.70 4.86
CA ALA A 335 0.25 7.21 3.54
C ALA A 335 0.38 5.68 3.45
N ALA A 336 1.45 5.09 3.99
CA ALA A 336 1.65 3.65 4.01
C ALA A 336 0.58 2.91 4.84
N ILE A 337 0.27 3.42 6.05
CA ILE A 337 -0.74 2.84 6.93
C ILE A 337 -2.12 2.87 6.27
N VAL A 338 -2.54 4.03 5.74
CA VAL A 338 -3.86 4.14 5.09
C VAL A 338 -3.92 3.30 3.81
N TRP A 339 -2.82 3.24 3.05
CA TRP A 339 -2.72 2.36 1.88
C TRP A 339 -2.92 0.88 2.25
N LEU A 340 -2.30 0.43 3.34
CA LEU A 340 -2.44 -0.94 3.85
C LEU A 340 -3.84 -1.24 4.39
N ILE A 341 -4.43 -0.32 5.15
CA ILE A 341 -5.82 -0.43 5.61
C ILE A 341 -6.76 -0.59 4.41
N GLY A 342 -6.52 0.16 3.33
CA GLY A 342 -7.27 0.02 2.09
C GLY A 342 -7.18 -1.37 1.47
N MET A 343 -5.98 -1.95 1.45
CA MET A 343 -5.73 -3.29 0.92
C MET A 343 -6.33 -4.42 1.76
N ILE A 344 -6.50 -4.20 3.07
CA ILE A 344 -7.24 -5.09 3.97
C ILE A 344 -8.74 -4.92 3.76
N SER A 345 -9.21 -3.67 3.63
CA SER A 345 -10.62 -3.34 3.50
C SER A 345 -11.24 -3.95 2.24
N ASP A 346 -10.48 -4.03 1.15
CA ASP A 346 -10.99 -4.53 -0.13
C ASP A 346 -11.54 -5.97 -0.09
N PRO A 347 -10.76 -7.01 0.32
CA PRO A 347 -11.27 -8.36 0.44
C PRO A 347 -12.36 -8.49 1.50
N VAL A 348 -12.30 -7.69 2.58
CA VAL A 348 -13.31 -7.70 3.66
C VAL A 348 -14.66 -7.20 3.14
N ILE A 349 -14.69 -6.02 2.50
CA ILE A 349 -15.93 -5.44 1.95
C ILE A 349 -16.48 -6.36 0.86
N ASN A 350 -15.65 -6.85 -0.05
CA ASN A 350 -16.12 -7.71 -1.13
C ASN A 350 -16.54 -9.10 -0.69
N GLY A 351 -15.90 -9.67 0.33
CA GLY A 351 -16.23 -10.98 0.89
C GLY A 351 -17.53 -10.94 1.70
N LEU A 352 -17.66 -9.99 2.63
CA LEU A 352 -18.84 -9.87 3.50
C LEU A 352 -20.10 -9.45 2.74
N SER A 353 -19.94 -8.66 1.68
CA SER A 353 -21.08 -8.14 0.92
C SER A 353 -21.54 -9.06 -0.21
N ASP A 354 -20.91 -10.22 -0.42
CA ASP A 354 -21.32 -11.19 -1.43
C ASP A 354 -21.93 -12.43 -0.77
N PRO A 355 -23.26 -12.65 -0.88
CA PRO A 355 -23.91 -13.76 -0.20
C PRO A 355 -23.38 -15.12 -0.65
N ASN A 356 -22.94 -15.25 -1.91
CA ASN A 356 -22.30 -16.48 -2.37
C ASN A 356 -20.97 -16.70 -1.66
N MET A 357 -20.14 -15.66 -1.53
CA MET A 357 -18.86 -15.77 -0.83
C MET A 357 -19.07 -16.07 0.65
N VAL A 358 -20.01 -15.39 1.32
CA VAL A 358 -20.35 -15.66 2.73
C VAL A 358 -20.77 -17.12 2.92
N MET A 359 -21.59 -17.67 2.03
CA MET A 359 -21.99 -19.08 2.09
C MET A 359 -20.79 -20.02 1.97
N TYR A 360 -19.91 -19.80 0.99
CA TYR A 360 -18.70 -20.61 0.82
C TYR A 360 -17.72 -20.46 2.00
N MET A 361 -17.58 -19.26 2.55
CA MET A 361 -16.76 -18.99 3.74
C MET A 361 -17.32 -19.72 4.96
N LYS A 362 -18.63 -19.63 5.23
CA LYS A 362 -19.28 -20.34 6.34
C LYS A 362 -19.12 -21.85 6.22
N ASN A 363 -19.37 -22.40 5.03
CA ASN A 363 -19.22 -23.83 4.77
C ASN A 363 -17.76 -24.31 4.87
N GLY A 364 -16.81 -23.49 4.39
CA GLY A 364 -15.38 -23.76 4.52
C GLY A 364 -14.93 -23.74 5.98
N PHE A 365 -15.36 -22.73 6.75
CA PHE A 365 -15.05 -22.62 8.18
C PHE A 365 -15.64 -23.78 8.98
N HIS A 366 -16.87 -24.21 8.67
CA HIS A 366 -17.48 -25.38 9.31
C HIS A 366 -16.67 -26.66 9.04
N ARG A 367 -16.20 -26.87 7.80
CA ARG A 367 -15.35 -28.03 7.44
C ARG A 367 -14.00 -28.03 8.14
N ILE A 368 -13.37 -26.86 8.25
CA ILE A 368 -12.10 -26.71 8.98
C ILE A 368 -12.33 -26.99 10.46
N LYS A 369 -13.36 -26.38 11.07
CA LYS A 369 -13.71 -26.60 12.47
C LYS A 369 -14.00 -28.08 12.77
N SER A 370 -14.73 -28.78 11.88
CA SER A 370 -14.97 -30.22 12.05
C SER A 370 -13.69 -31.05 11.91
N SER A 371 -12.75 -30.66 11.05
CA SER A 371 -11.46 -31.36 10.90
C SER A 371 -10.56 -31.19 12.13
N PHE A 372 -10.53 -29.99 12.72
CA PHE A 372 -9.81 -29.74 13.97
C PHE A 372 -10.47 -30.40 15.19
N GLY A 373 -11.82 -30.44 15.23
CA GLY A 373 -12.55 -31.16 16.27
C GLY A 373 -12.29 -32.67 16.26
N VAL A 374 -12.25 -33.28 15.07
CA VAL A 374 -11.95 -34.72 14.90
C VAL A 374 -10.49 -35.06 15.27
N GLN A 375 -9.53 -34.17 15.01
CA GLN A 375 -8.13 -34.37 15.42
C GLN A 375 -7.95 -34.30 16.94
N ASN A 376 -8.65 -33.39 17.62
CA ASN A 376 -8.58 -33.30 19.08
C ASN A 376 -9.25 -34.49 19.79
N SER A 377 -10.34 -35.03 19.24
CA SER A 377 -10.97 -36.24 19.80
C SER A 377 -10.15 -37.52 19.60
N LYS A 378 -9.40 -37.63 18.50
CA LYS A 378 -8.46 -38.76 18.32
C LYS A 378 -7.28 -38.69 19.30
N LYS A 379 -6.72 -37.49 19.50
CA LYS A 379 -5.61 -37.31 20.44
C LYS A 379 -6.01 -37.60 21.89
N ALA A 380 -7.23 -37.24 22.30
CA ALA A 380 -7.74 -37.57 23.62
C ALA A 380 -8.01 -39.08 23.82
N ALA A 381 -8.42 -39.80 22.77
CA ALA A 381 -8.63 -41.24 22.85
C ALA A 381 -7.31 -42.03 22.92
N ASP A 382 -6.26 -41.56 22.23
CA ASP A 382 -4.92 -42.18 22.31
C ASP A 382 -4.23 -41.91 23.67
N ASP A 383 -4.49 -40.78 24.32
CA ASP A 383 -3.94 -40.47 25.66
C ASP A 383 -4.62 -41.30 26.78
N ASP A 384 -5.93 -41.61 26.68
CA ASP A 384 -6.64 -42.47 27.66
C ASP A 384 -6.18 -43.94 27.60
N ASP A 385 -5.89 -44.48 26.40
CA ASP A 385 -5.35 -45.85 26.24
C ASP A 385 -3.91 -46.00 26.77
N SER A 386 -3.17 -44.88 26.86
CA SER A 386 -1.78 -44.83 27.33
C SER A 386 -1.68 -44.97 28.87
N ASP A 387 -2.61 -44.36 29.61
CA ASP A 387 -2.62 -44.41 31.07
C ASP A 387 -3.17 -45.73 31.63
N SER A 388 -4.04 -46.43 30.87
CA SER A 388 -4.52 -47.77 31.26
C SER A 388 -3.45 -48.86 31.21
N ASN A 389 -2.36 -48.68 30.46
CA ASN A 389 -1.26 -49.65 30.40
C ASN A 389 -0.11 -49.39 31.41
N ALA A 390 -0.16 -48.28 32.17
CA ALA A 390 0.84 -47.96 33.20
C ALA A 390 0.43 -48.43 34.61
N SER A 391 -0.77 -49.01 34.77
CA SER A 391 -1.31 -49.45 36.06
C SER A 391 -1.06 -50.94 36.38
N ASP A 392 -0.50 -51.69 35.43
CA ASP A 392 -0.29 -53.16 35.54
C ASP A 392 1.22 -53.55 35.61
N LEU A 393 2.08 -52.65 36.09
CA LEU A 393 3.51 -52.92 36.34
C LEU A 393 3.94 -52.63 37.78
#